data_AF-A0A7C1YCE8-F1
#
_entry.id   AF-A0A7C1YCE8-F1
#
_cell.length_a   1.000
_cell.length_b   1.000
_cell.length_c   1.000
_cell.angle_alpha   90.00
_cell.angle_beta   90.00
_cell.angle_gamma   90.00
#
_symmetry.space_group_name_H-M   'P 1'
#
loop_
_entity.id
_entity.type
_entity.pdbx_description
1 polymer ?
#
loop_
_entity_poly.entity_id
_entity_poly.type
_entity_poly.pdbx_seq_one_letter_code
_entity_poly.pdbx_strand_id
1 'polypeptide(L)'
;MAATGPAKKKVVLPKNLASKAKAKTPASSREKGKDLTNPYQNLIREPIESLRARGEIIGALRQLSDVDALTSNAVHSFISLAMSGGWRVRALATGTHKFHPQGTELASQVMASLDTVYDYTKKFQDKASISSLIETWLKDLLLTGGIGGELVLDEYRLPGRIQPID
;
A
#
# COMPACT_ATOMS: atom_id res chain seq x y z
N MET A 1 28.09 -62.95 -12.23
CA MET A 1 27.63 -61.74 -11.51
C MET A 1 28.04 -60.52 -12.34
N ALA A 2 27.07 -59.86 -12.97
CA ALA A 2 27.27 -58.56 -13.61
C ALA A 2 25.97 -57.76 -13.42
N ALA A 3 26.07 -56.64 -12.72
CA ALA A 3 24.95 -55.80 -12.32
C ALA A 3 24.37 -55.03 -13.52
N THR A 4 23.08 -55.17 -13.77
CA THR A 4 22.32 -54.37 -14.73
C THR A 4 21.94 -53.04 -14.07
N GLY A 5 22.61 -51.95 -14.46
CA GLY A 5 22.28 -50.60 -13.99
C GLY A 5 20.93 -50.09 -14.52
N PRO A 6 20.29 -49.11 -13.86
CA PRO A 6 18.97 -48.64 -14.26
C PRO A 6 18.99 -47.92 -15.62
N ALA A 7 18.01 -48.24 -16.47
CA ALA A 7 17.86 -47.66 -17.79
C ALA A 7 17.67 -46.13 -17.71
N LYS A 8 18.53 -45.37 -18.40
CA LYS A 8 18.42 -43.91 -18.50
C LYS A 8 17.14 -43.54 -19.25
N LYS A 9 16.15 -42.99 -18.55
CA LYS A 9 14.97 -42.34 -19.17
C LYS A 9 15.46 -41.20 -20.06
N LYS A 10 15.22 -41.32 -21.37
CA LYS A 10 15.55 -40.29 -22.35
C LYS A 10 14.61 -39.10 -22.14
N VAL A 11 15.12 -38.03 -21.52
CA VAL A 11 14.37 -36.77 -21.34
C VAL A 11 14.25 -36.13 -22.72
N VAL A 12 13.07 -36.21 -23.33
CA VAL A 12 12.74 -35.50 -24.56
C VAL A 12 12.36 -34.08 -24.17
N LEU A 13 13.26 -33.13 -24.41
CA LEU A 13 12.96 -31.72 -24.23
C LEU A 13 11.93 -31.28 -25.31
N PRO A 14 10.91 -30.49 -24.95
CA PRO A 14 9.93 -30.00 -25.91
C PRO A 14 10.65 -29.14 -26.97
N LYS A 15 10.48 -29.50 -28.25
CA LYS A 15 11.18 -28.87 -29.38
C LYS A 15 10.83 -27.39 -29.57
N ASN A 16 9.72 -26.93 -28.98
CA ASN A 16 9.33 -25.53 -28.96
C ASN A 16 9.31 -25.07 -27.50
N LEU A 17 10.16 -24.11 -27.16
CA LEU A 17 10.02 -23.35 -25.91
C LEU A 17 8.60 -22.78 -25.90
N ALA A 18 7.83 -23.13 -24.87
CA ALA A 18 6.50 -22.57 -24.65
C ALA A 18 6.62 -21.04 -24.79
N SER A 19 5.93 -20.48 -25.78
CA SER A 19 6.18 -19.15 -26.30
C SER A 19 5.78 -18.11 -25.24
N LYS A 20 6.75 -17.76 -24.38
CA LYS A 20 6.61 -16.90 -23.19
C LYS A 20 5.52 -17.40 -22.23
N ALA A 21 5.90 -17.72 -21.00
CA ALA A 21 4.92 -17.84 -19.92
C ALA A 21 4.17 -16.49 -19.83
N LYS A 22 2.88 -16.48 -20.19
CA LYS A 22 2.06 -15.28 -20.13
C LYS A 22 1.28 -15.31 -18.84
N ALA A 23 1.80 -14.63 -17.82
CA ALA A 23 1.05 -14.32 -16.62
C ALA A 23 -0.13 -13.42 -17.05
N LYS A 24 -1.32 -14.01 -17.17
CA LYS A 24 -2.56 -13.24 -17.23
C LYS A 24 -2.88 -12.87 -15.79
N THR A 25 -2.65 -11.63 -15.40
CA THR A 25 -3.23 -11.11 -14.16
C THR A 25 -4.75 -11.01 -14.37
N PRO A 26 -5.59 -11.66 -13.55
CA PRO A 26 -7.05 -11.63 -13.69
C PRO A 26 -7.67 -10.22 -13.60
N ALA A 27 -6.89 -9.23 -13.15
CA ALA A 27 -7.34 -7.89 -12.82
C ALA A 27 -7.05 -6.81 -13.88
N SER A 28 -6.40 -7.13 -15.02
CA SER A 28 -6.11 -6.10 -16.02
C SER A 28 -7.28 -5.93 -17.01
N SER A 29 -7.81 -4.70 -17.10
CA SER A 29 -8.83 -4.30 -18.07
C SER A 29 -8.29 -4.07 -19.49
N ARG A 30 -6.99 -4.31 -19.72
CA ARG A 30 -6.31 -4.00 -20.97
C ARG A 30 -6.07 -5.24 -21.81
N GLU A 31 -6.29 -5.10 -23.12
CA GLU A 31 -6.00 -6.14 -24.09
C GLU A 31 -4.49 -6.43 -24.18
N LYS A 32 -4.21 -7.71 -24.43
CA LYS A 32 -2.87 -8.27 -24.50
C LYS A 32 -2.07 -7.68 -25.68
N GLY A 33 -0.88 -7.14 -25.39
CA GLY A 33 0.03 -6.61 -26.42
C GLY A 33 -0.13 -5.13 -26.71
N LYS A 34 -0.98 -4.41 -25.96
CA LYS A 34 -0.97 -2.95 -25.93
C LYS A 34 0.17 -2.47 -25.04
N ASP A 35 0.79 -1.36 -25.44
CA ASP A 35 1.82 -0.71 -24.63
C ASP A 35 1.25 -0.33 -23.26
N LEU A 36 2.06 -0.51 -22.23
CA LEU A 36 1.78 -0.01 -20.90
C LEU A 36 1.91 1.52 -20.94
N THR A 37 0.84 2.21 -21.32
CA THR A 37 0.79 3.67 -21.19
C THR A 37 0.82 3.99 -19.70
N ASN A 38 1.83 4.75 -19.28
CA ASN A 38 1.92 5.27 -17.94
C ASN A 38 0.78 6.29 -17.76
N PRO A 39 -0.24 6.01 -16.92
CA PRO A 39 -1.38 6.92 -16.74
C PRO A 39 -0.94 8.29 -16.19
N TYR A 40 0.20 8.35 -15.49
CA TYR A 40 0.76 9.59 -14.95
C TYR A 40 1.34 10.52 -16.03
N GLN A 41 1.57 10.04 -17.26
CA GLN A 41 2.05 10.91 -18.36
C GLN A 41 1.04 11.97 -18.78
N ASN A 42 -0.26 11.70 -18.60
CA ASN A 42 -1.29 12.68 -18.92
C ASN A 42 -1.32 13.81 -17.89
N LEU A 43 -1.08 13.50 -16.61
CA LEU A 43 -0.97 14.47 -15.52
C LEU A 43 0.25 15.38 -15.73
N ILE A 44 1.42 14.83 -16.09
CA ILE A 44 2.64 15.62 -16.36
C ILE A 44 2.44 16.63 -17.52
N ARG A 45 1.56 16.31 -18.47
CA ARG A 45 1.30 17.16 -19.65
C ARG A 45 0.22 18.22 -19.42
N GLU A 46 -0.47 18.21 -18.28
CA GLU A 46 -1.49 19.21 -17.99
C GLU A 46 -0.82 20.52 -17.52
N PRO A 47 -1.12 21.67 -18.15
CA PRO A 47 -0.56 22.94 -17.71
C PRO A 47 -1.13 23.34 -16.34
N ILE A 48 -0.28 23.88 -15.45
CA ILE A 48 -0.66 24.32 -14.09
C ILE A 48 -1.86 25.29 -14.10
N GLU A 49 -2.01 26.06 -15.17
CA GLU A 49 -3.14 26.97 -15.40
C GLU A 49 -4.48 26.24 -15.51
N SER A 50 -4.50 25.03 -16.07
CA SER A 50 -5.71 24.20 -16.15
C SER A 50 -6.15 23.69 -14.78
N LEU A 51 -5.21 23.37 -13.90
CA LEU A 51 -5.48 22.98 -12.50
C LEU A 51 -6.01 24.17 -11.70
N ARG A 52 -5.42 25.35 -11.92
CA ARG A 52 -5.88 26.61 -11.29
C ARG A 52 -7.29 26.99 -11.74
N ALA A 53 -7.60 26.79 -13.03
CA ALA A 53 -8.92 27.08 -13.60
C ALA A 53 -10.03 26.16 -13.08
N ARG A 54 -9.70 24.93 -12.65
CA ARG A 54 -10.66 23.96 -12.08
C ARG A 54 -10.94 24.16 -10.58
N GLY A 55 -10.18 25.01 -9.89
CA GLY A 55 -10.31 25.19 -8.43
C GLY A 55 -9.83 23.99 -7.61
N GLU A 56 -9.19 23.00 -8.25
CA GLU A 56 -8.68 21.77 -7.61
C GLU A 56 -7.28 22.01 -7.02
N ILE A 57 -7.20 22.93 -6.06
CA ILE A 57 -5.93 23.33 -5.42
C ILE A 57 -5.19 22.12 -4.83
N ILE A 58 -5.93 21.19 -4.20
CA ILE A 58 -5.37 19.96 -3.63
C ILE A 58 -4.78 19.04 -4.72
N GLY A 59 -5.47 18.89 -5.85
CA GLY A 59 -4.96 18.13 -7.00
C GLY A 59 -3.67 18.74 -7.56
N ALA A 60 -3.62 20.08 -7.63
CA ALA A 60 -2.43 20.80 -8.05
C ALA A 60 -1.23 20.61 -7.10
N LEU A 61 -1.47 20.59 -5.78
CA LEU A 61 -0.43 20.34 -4.77
C LEU A 61 0.13 18.91 -4.85
N ARG A 62 -0.75 17.92 -5.01
CA ARG A 62 -0.35 16.51 -5.23
C ARG A 62 0.51 16.39 -6.49
N GLN A 63 0.05 16.97 -7.60
CA GLN A 63 0.79 16.96 -8.85
C GLN A 63 2.14 17.70 -8.76
N LEU A 64 2.18 18.84 -8.08
CA LEU A 64 3.43 19.58 -7.86
C LEU A 64 4.43 18.70 -7.11
N SER A 65 4.02 18.04 -6.03
CA SER A 65 4.87 17.16 -5.24
C SER A 65 5.39 15.93 -5.99
N ASP A 66 4.69 15.49 -7.03
CA ASP A 66 5.08 14.33 -7.84
C ASP A 66 5.99 14.72 -9.02
N VAL A 67 5.91 15.97 -9.51
CA VAL A 67 6.65 16.44 -10.69
C VAL A 67 7.90 17.22 -10.32
N ASP A 68 7.81 18.12 -9.34
CA ASP A 68 8.92 18.97 -8.95
C ASP A 68 9.84 18.28 -7.92
N ALA A 69 11.12 18.15 -8.28
CA ALA A 69 12.08 17.41 -7.46
C ALA A 69 12.35 18.07 -6.09
N LEU A 70 12.27 19.39 -6.00
CA LEU A 70 12.51 20.11 -4.75
C LEU A 70 11.39 19.84 -3.75
N THR A 71 10.15 20.00 -4.17
CA THR A 71 8.96 19.72 -3.35
C THR A 71 8.84 18.24 -3.03
N SER A 72 9.10 17.34 -3.99
CA SER A 72 9.09 15.89 -3.77
C SER A 72 10.10 15.47 -2.69
N ASN A 73 11.34 15.96 -2.79
CA ASN A 73 12.39 15.68 -1.80
C ASN A 73 12.07 16.27 -0.43
N ALA A 74 11.49 17.47 -0.38
CA ALA A 74 11.06 18.09 0.88
C ALA A 74 9.95 17.26 1.55
N VAL A 75 8.92 16.86 0.81
CA VAL A 75 7.83 16.01 1.29
C VAL A 75 8.39 14.68 1.84
N HIS A 76 9.23 14.01 1.05
CA HIS A 76 9.84 12.76 1.46
C HIS A 76 10.71 12.90 2.71
N SER A 77 11.46 14.01 2.83
CA SER A 77 12.31 14.27 4.00
C SER A 77 11.49 14.48 5.28
N PHE A 78 10.38 15.21 5.19
CA PHE A 78 9.47 15.40 6.34
C PHE A 78 8.83 14.09 6.78
N ILE A 79 8.33 13.30 5.83
CA ILE A 79 7.72 11.99 6.10
C ILE A 79 8.76 11.06 6.73
N SER A 80 9.96 10.97 6.16
CA SER A 80 11.04 10.12 6.67
C SER A 80 11.45 10.51 8.09
N LEU A 81 11.53 11.81 8.38
CA LEU A 81 11.84 12.31 9.71
C LEU A 81 10.73 11.94 10.72
N ALA A 82 9.46 12.14 10.35
CA ALA A 82 8.32 11.77 11.18
C ALA A 82 8.25 10.24 11.44
N MET A 83 8.58 9.44 10.43
CA MET A 83 8.58 7.97 10.52
C MET A 83 9.78 7.40 11.28
N SER A 84 10.86 8.16 11.47
CA SER A 84 12.11 7.66 12.05
C SER A 84 11.97 7.08 13.46
N GLY A 85 11.01 7.56 14.25
CA GLY A 85 10.73 7.07 15.61
C GLY A 85 9.76 5.88 15.67
N GLY A 86 9.18 5.51 14.52
CA GLY A 86 8.04 4.62 14.43
C GLY A 86 6.78 5.17 15.10
N TRP A 87 5.69 4.41 15.01
CA TRP A 87 4.46 4.72 15.74
C TRP A 87 4.39 3.91 17.04
N ARG A 88 3.71 4.47 18.04
CA ARG A 88 3.49 3.83 19.35
C ARG A 88 2.07 4.12 19.81
N VAL A 89 1.45 3.14 20.46
CA VAL A 89 0.13 3.29 21.08
C VAL A 89 0.26 3.21 22.60
N ARG A 90 -0.51 4.04 23.29
CA ARG A 90 -0.56 4.12 24.75
C ARG A 90 -2.00 4.29 25.19
N ALA A 91 -2.42 3.50 26.17
CA ALA A 91 -3.70 3.70 26.82
C ALA A 91 -3.53 4.56 28.08
N LEU A 92 -4.48 5.46 28.28
CA LEU A 92 -4.55 6.30 29.47
C LEU A 92 -5.75 5.88 30.33
N ALA A 93 -5.56 5.83 31.64
CA ALA A 93 -6.64 5.56 32.57
C ALA A 93 -7.65 6.72 32.58
N THR A 94 -8.93 6.38 32.53
CA THR A 94 -10.02 7.37 32.58
C THR A 94 -9.98 8.10 33.93
N GLY A 95 -10.12 9.43 33.91
CA GLY A 95 -10.13 10.28 35.10
C GLY A 95 -8.76 10.72 35.62
N THR A 96 -7.70 9.92 35.45
CA THR A 96 -6.34 10.30 35.90
C THR A 96 -5.40 10.68 34.76
N HIS A 97 -5.73 10.33 33.52
CA HIS A 97 -4.88 10.53 32.33
C HIS A 97 -3.46 9.95 32.48
N LYS A 98 -3.26 9.05 33.44
CA LYS A 98 -1.99 8.37 33.66
C LYS A 98 -1.87 7.16 32.76
N PHE A 99 -0.62 6.80 32.47
CA PHE A 99 -0.30 5.60 31.70
C PHE A 99 -0.91 4.35 32.34
N HIS A 100 -1.61 3.55 31.53
CA HIS A 100 -2.22 2.29 31.95
C HIS A 100 -1.55 1.11 31.23
N PRO A 101 -0.71 0.30 31.91
CA PRO A 101 0.06 -0.77 31.27
C PRO A 101 -0.81 -1.83 30.59
N GLN A 102 -1.81 -2.37 31.29
CA GLN A 102 -2.66 -3.44 30.74
C GLN A 102 -3.50 -2.93 29.57
N GLY A 103 -3.90 -1.66 29.61
CA GLY A 103 -4.65 -1.04 28.52
C GLY A 103 -3.78 -0.82 27.29
N THR A 104 -2.50 -0.48 27.51
CA THR A 104 -1.52 -0.29 26.45
C THR A 104 -1.20 -1.61 25.77
N GLU A 105 -1.09 -2.70 26.53
CA GLU A 105 -0.92 -4.04 25.99
C GLU A 105 -2.12 -4.47 25.12
N LEU A 106 -3.35 -4.30 25.62
CA LEU A 106 -4.57 -4.57 24.85
C LEU A 106 -4.62 -3.74 23.56
N ALA A 107 -4.34 -2.44 23.65
CA ALA A 107 -4.31 -1.57 22.48
C ALA A 107 -3.24 -2.01 21.47
N SER A 108 -2.09 -2.50 21.95
CA SER A 108 -1.03 -3.02 21.09
C SER A 108 -1.47 -4.30 20.36
N GLN A 109 -2.23 -5.17 21.02
CA GLN A 109 -2.82 -6.37 20.39
C GLN A 109 -3.83 -6.02 19.30
N VAL A 110 -4.69 -5.02 19.55
CA VAL A 110 -5.64 -4.51 18.54
C VAL A 110 -4.91 -3.91 17.34
N MET A 111 -3.86 -3.14 17.58
CA MET A 111 -3.06 -2.59 16.47
C MET A 111 -2.32 -3.70 15.71
N ALA A 112 -1.85 -4.74 16.40
CA ALA A 112 -1.25 -5.89 15.74
C ALA A 112 -2.28 -6.65 14.86
N SER A 113 -3.52 -6.84 15.31
CA SER A 113 -4.55 -7.48 14.49
C SER A 113 -4.91 -6.65 13.24
N LEU A 114 -4.87 -5.32 13.38
CA LEU A 114 -4.99 -4.40 12.25
C LEU A 114 -3.80 -4.47 11.29
N ASP A 115 -2.63 -4.93 11.69
CA ASP A 115 -1.46 -5.08 10.82
C ASP A 115 -1.30 -6.50 10.23
N THR A 116 -1.90 -7.51 10.86
CA THR A 116 -1.79 -8.90 10.38
C THR A 116 -2.38 -9.10 8.99
N VAL A 117 -1.58 -9.74 8.14
CA VAL A 117 -1.90 -10.15 6.77
C VAL A 117 -2.94 -11.28 6.79
N TYR A 118 -4.03 -11.08 6.06
CA TYR A 118 -5.15 -12.00 5.99
C TYR A 118 -4.77 -13.35 5.33
N ASP A 119 -5.50 -14.41 5.68
CA ASP A 119 -5.34 -15.75 5.08
C ASP A 119 -5.69 -15.73 3.58
N TYR A 120 -4.65 -15.73 2.74
CA TYR A 120 -4.75 -15.70 1.28
C TYR A 120 -5.50 -16.88 0.65
N THR A 121 -5.82 -17.93 1.41
CA THR A 121 -6.64 -19.04 0.90
C THR A 121 -8.12 -18.67 0.74
N LYS A 122 -8.60 -17.62 1.42
CA LYS A 122 -10.02 -17.27 1.46
C LYS A 122 -10.44 -16.17 0.48
N LYS A 123 -9.52 -15.31 0.04
CA LYS A 123 -9.59 -14.33 -1.08
C LYS A 123 -8.42 -13.34 -0.96
N PHE A 124 -8.10 -12.64 -2.05
CA PHE A 124 -7.15 -11.52 -2.02
C PHE A 124 -7.79 -10.34 -1.28
N GLN A 125 -7.08 -9.76 -0.31
CA GLN A 125 -7.53 -8.57 0.41
C GLN A 125 -6.38 -7.55 0.42
N ASP A 126 -6.57 -6.42 -0.26
CA ASP A 126 -5.61 -5.29 -0.27
C ASP A 126 -5.70 -4.54 1.06
N LYS A 127 -5.11 -5.12 2.10
CA LYS A 127 -4.99 -4.50 3.42
C LYS A 127 -3.61 -3.86 3.54
N ALA A 128 -3.57 -2.54 3.60
CA ALA A 128 -2.33 -1.81 3.90
C ALA A 128 -1.91 -2.08 5.35
N SER A 129 -0.60 -2.18 5.58
CA SER A 129 -0.05 -2.18 6.94
C SER A 129 -0.27 -0.83 7.60
N ILE A 130 -0.28 -0.79 8.94
CA ILE A 130 -0.44 0.48 9.66
C ILE A 130 0.68 1.46 9.32
N SER A 131 1.91 0.96 9.19
CA SER A 131 3.05 1.79 8.82
C SER A 131 2.89 2.40 7.43
N SER A 132 2.40 1.63 6.45
CA SER A 132 2.10 2.15 5.11
C SER A 132 0.98 3.17 5.12
N LEU A 133 -0.05 2.94 5.93
CA LEU A 133 -1.19 3.84 6.05
C LEU A 133 -0.79 5.17 6.71
N ILE A 134 0.05 5.13 7.74
CA ILE A 134 0.61 6.34 8.37
C ILE A 134 1.46 7.13 7.37
N GLU A 135 2.26 6.45 6.54
CA GLU A 135 3.07 7.13 5.51
C GLU A 135 2.18 7.86 4.50
N THR A 136 1.11 7.22 4.01
CA THR A 136 0.12 7.84 3.12
C THR A 136 -0.55 9.03 3.79
N TRP A 137 -1.01 8.88 5.02
CA TRP A 137 -1.63 9.97 5.77
C TRP A 137 -0.68 11.13 6.06
N LEU A 138 0.59 10.87 6.35
CA LEU A 138 1.57 11.93 6.51
C LEU A 138 1.76 12.71 5.20
N LYS A 139 1.77 12.01 4.05
CA LYS A 139 1.80 12.66 2.73
C LYS A 139 0.57 13.53 2.51
N ASP A 140 -0.63 12.99 2.72
CA ASP A 140 -1.88 13.74 2.50
C ASP A 140 -2.08 14.88 3.49
N LEU A 141 -1.71 14.71 4.75
CA LEU A 141 -1.75 15.78 5.75
C LEU A 141 -0.85 16.94 5.35
N LEU A 142 0.36 16.66 4.87
CA LEU A 142 1.31 17.68 4.44
C LEU A 142 0.80 18.45 3.21
N LEU A 143 0.14 17.76 2.27
CA LEU A 143 -0.29 18.35 1.01
C LEU A 143 -1.67 19.01 1.09
N THR A 144 -2.58 18.49 1.90
CA THR A 144 -4.01 18.87 1.88
C THR A 144 -4.47 19.49 3.20
N GLY A 145 -3.71 19.32 4.28
CA GLY A 145 -4.04 19.83 5.61
C GLY A 145 -5.01 18.95 6.41
N GLY A 146 -5.48 17.82 5.86
CA GLY A 146 -6.40 16.92 6.54
C GLY A 146 -6.23 15.47 6.10
N ILE A 147 -6.68 14.54 6.95
CA ILE A 147 -6.72 13.11 6.66
C ILE A 147 -8.03 12.51 7.18
N GLY A 148 -8.52 11.50 6.48
CA GLY A 148 -9.71 10.75 6.85
C GLY A 148 -9.46 9.25 6.80
N GLY A 149 -10.16 8.52 7.67
CA GLY A 149 -10.12 7.07 7.70
C GLY A 149 -11.45 6.49 8.16
N GLU A 150 -12.00 5.57 7.38
CA GLU A 150 -13.13 4.74 7.81
C GLU A 150 -12.60 3.53 8.60
N LEU A 151 -13.10 3.37 9.82
CA LEU A 151 -12.85 2.16 10.61
C LEU A 151 -13.83 1.07 10.17
N VAL A 152 -13.31 0.04 9.51
CA VAL A 152 -14.10 -1.10 9.07
C VAL A 152 -14.00 -2.21 10.11
N LEU A 153 -15.16 -2.61 10.62
CA LEU A 153 -15.29 -3.69 11.60
C LEU A 153 -15.49 -5.04 10.91
N ASP A 154 -15.07 -6.11 11.58
CA ASP A 154 -15.35 -7.48 11.16
C ASP A 154 -16.74 -7.96 11.64
N GLU A 155 -17.07 -9.22 11.34
CA GLU A 155 -18.34 -9.86 11.73
C GLU A 155 -18.54 -9.92 13.25
N TYR A 156 -17.46 -9.89 14.03
CA TYR A 156 -17.46 -9.86 15.49
C TYR A 156 -17.43 -8.44 16.05
N ARG A 157 -17.56 -7.42 15.20
CA ARG A 157 -17.45 -6.00 15.53
C ARG A 157 -16.09 -5.59 16.10
N LEU A 158 -15.04 -6.35 15.78
CA LEU A 158 -13.67 -5.99 16.11
C LEU A 158 -13.06 -5.13 14.98
N PRO A 159 -12.09 -4.25 15.29
CA PRO A 159 -11.36 -3.49 14.28
C PRO A 159 -10.69 -4.40 13.25
N GLY A 160 -11.16 -4.35 12.01
CA GLY A 160 -10.65 -5.19 10.91
C GLY A 160 -9.61 -4.48 10.06
N ARG A 161 -9.90 -3.26 9.61
CA ARG A 161 -8.97 -2.40 8.85
C ARG A 161 -9.36 -0.93 8.97
N ILE A 162 -8.42 -0.06 8.61
CA ILE A 162 -8.68 1.36 8.39
C ILE A 162 -8.59 1.61 6.89
N GLN A 163 -9.65 2.18 6.30
CA GLN A 163 -9.70 2.55 4.89
C GLN A 163 -9.47 4.05 4.76
N PRO A 164 -8.38 4.52 4.12
CA PRO A 164 -8.17 5.94 3.85
C PRO A 164 -9.31 6.53 3.00
N ILE A 165 -9.66 7.78 3.28
CA ILE A 165 -10.61 8.59 2.51
C ILE A 165 -9.84 9.82 2.02
N ASP A 166 -9.82 10.01 0.69
CA ASP A 166 -9.13 11.11 0.00
C ASP A 166 -10.09 12.16 -0.56
#